data_AF-A0A5M8S2J5-F1
#
_entry.id   AF-A0A5M8S2J5-F1
#
_cell.length_a   1.000
_cell.length_b   1.000
_cell.length_c   1.000
_cell.angle_alpha   90.00
_cell.angle_beta   90.00
_cell.angle_gamma   90.00
#
_symmetry.space_group_name_H-M   'P 1'
#
loop_
_entity.id
_entity.type
_entity.pdbx_description
1 polymer ?
#
loop_
_entity_poly.entity_id
_entity_poly.type
_entity_poly.pdbx_seq_one_letter_code
_entity_poly.pdbx_strand_id
1 'polypeptide(L)'
;MSCGKNHGRHDENCVCEAVEQIIKEQDAVEETTACSTSCFGNLLTPTVSGKDTIPFLLYDKKGGLFSTFGNVGGFSDDMQCFESIFFRAESLKDCCATLSILRPVDIKGDTLSVCHPCDPDFFGLEKTDFCIEVDLTCFCAIQCLSPELVDRAADKKHHHHNG
;
A
#
# COMPACT_ATOMS: atom_id res chain seq x y z
N MET A 1 -4.28 -19.10 -15.63
CA MET A 1 -5.55 -19.66 -16.13
C MET A 1 -6.61 -19.26 -15.10
N SER A 2 -7.41 -18.22 -15.30
CA SER A 2 -8.52 -18.20 -16.25
C SER A 2 -8.80 -16.78 -16.77
N CYS A 3 -8.77 -16.62 -18.09
CA CYS A 3 -9.55 -15.60 -18.77
C CYS A 3 -10.94 -16.22 -19.01
N GLY A 4 -11.93 -15.83 -18.21
CA GLY A 4 -13.33 -16.16 -18.43
C GLY A 4 -14.04 -15.00 -19.13
N LYS A 5 -14.27 -15.13 -20.44
CA LYS A 5 -15.19 -14.28 -21.20
C LYS A 5 -16.64 -14.60 -20.81
N ASN A 6 -17.50 -13.58 -20.68
CA ASN A 6 -18.72 -13.43 -21.52
C ASN A 6 -19.53 -12.14 -21.19
N HIS A 7 -19.50 -11.21 -22.15
CA HIS A 7 -20.57 -10.31 -22.63
C HIS A 7 -21.62 -9.71 -21.67
N GLY A 8 -21.47 -8.41 -21.36
CA GLY A 8 -22.59 -7.53 -21.03
C GLY A 8 -22.21 -6.21 -20.35
N ARG A 9 -21.83 -5.17 -21.12
CA ARG A 9 -21.91 -3.74 -20.76
C ARG A 9 -21.78 -3.37 -19.26
N HIS A 10 -20.57 -3.29 -18.74
CA HIS A 10 -20.23 -2.35 -17.67
C HIS A 10 -18.79 -1.88 -17.91
N ASP A 11 -18.54 -0.57 -17.85
CA ASP A 11 -17.21 0.02 -17.78
C ASP A 11 -16.59 -0.38 -16.41
N GLU A 12 -16.18 -1.64 -16.28
CA GLU A 12 -15.58 -2.17 -15.05
C GLU A 12 -14.14 -1.64 -14.95
N ASN A 13 -13.94 -0.66 -14.06
CA ASN A 13 -12.63 -0.11 -13.77
C ASN A 13 -11.85 -1.13 -12.93
N CYS A 14 -10.89 -1.83 -13.54
CA CYS A 14 -10.07 -2.85 -12.88
C CYS A 14 -9.36 -2.36 -11.61
N VAL A 15 -9.07 -1.05 -11.52
CA VAL A 15 -8.50 -0.43 -10.31
C VAL A 15 -9.50 -0.44 -9.16
N CYS A 16 -10.78 -0.18 -9.43
CA CYS A 16 -11.83 -0.17 -8.43
C CYS A 16 -12.04 -1.55 -7.82
N GLU A 17 -12.15 -2.59 -8.67
CA GLU A 17 -12.26 -3.98 -8.24
C GLU A 17 -11.04 -4.43 -7.43
N ALA A 18 -9.83 -4.01 -7.84
CA ALA A 18 -8.62 -4.33 -7.11
C ALA A 18 -8.58 -3.70 -5.71
N VAL A 19 -9.02 -2.44 -5.56
CA VAL A 19 -9.12 -1.78 -4.25
C VAL A 19 -10.19 -2.42 -3.38
N GLU A 20 -11.34 -2.80 -3.95
CA GLU A 20 -12.37 -3.56 -3.23
C GLU A 20 -11.82 -4.88 -2.69
N GLN A 21 -11.06 -5.60 -3.51
CA GLN A 21 -10.41 -6.84 -3.10
C GLN A 21 -9.36 -6.59 -2.01
N ILE A 22 -8.54 -5.53 -2.12
CA ILE A 22 -7.56 -5.16 -1.09
C ILE A 22 -8.26 -4.97 0.27
N ILE A 23 -9.36 -4.21 0.32
CA ILE A 23 -10.12 -3.99 1.56
C ILE A 23 -10.57 -5.34 2.13
N LYS A 24 -11.18 -6.19 1.30
CA LYS A 24 -11.65 -7.50 1.73
C LYS A 24 -10.53 -8.39 2.29
N GLU A 25 -9.36 -8.40 1.66
CA GLU A 25 -8.22 -9.20 2.12
C GLU A 25 -7.65 -8.64 3.43
N GLN A 26 -7.59 -7.32 3.59
CA GLN A 26 -7.16 -6.68 4.85
C GLN A 26 -8.11 -7.02 6.00
N ASP A 27 -9.42 -7.03 5.76
CA ASP A 27 -10.44 -7.40 6.75
C ASP A 27 -10.41 -8.91 7.08
N ALA A 28 -10.07 -9.76 6.08
CA ALA A 28 -10.01 -11.21 6.23
C ALA A 28 -8.81 -11.72 7.04
N VAL A 29 -7.83 -10.87 7.35
CA VAL A 29 -6.69 -11.23 8.23
C VAL A 29 -7.16 -11.60 9.66
N GLU A 30 -8.42 -11.32 10.02
CA GLU A 30 -9.05 -11.81 11.26
C GLU A 30 -9.55 -13.28 11.19
N GLU A 31 -9.72 -13.90 10.01
CA GLU A 31 -10.22 -15.28 9.85
C GLU A 31 -9.35 -16.15 8.90
N THR A 32 -8.39 -16.85 9.48
CA THR A 32 -7.66 -18.06 9.02
C THR A 32 -7.69 -18.48 7.53
N THR A 33 -6.50 -18.43 6.92
CA THR A 33 -5.89 -19.46 6.04
C THR A 33 -6.73 -20.08 4.91
N ALA A 34 -6.67 -19.52 3.71
CA ALA A 34 -6.76 -20.31 2.47
C ALA A 34 -6.03 -19.62 1.29
N CYS A 35 -5.04 -20.29 0.72
CA CYS A 35 -4.30 -19.87 -0.47
C CYS A 35 -5.17 -19.83 -1.74
N SER A 36 -4.88 -18.95 -2.72
CA SER A 36 -4.51 -19.36 -4.09
C SER A 36 -4.35 -18.21 -5.11
N THR A 37 -3.20 -18.20 -5.79
CA THR A 37 -2.97 -17.87 -7.22
C THR A 37 -3.73 -16.69 -7.87
N SER A 38 -3.58 -15.49 -7.31
CA SER A 38 -3.69 -14.18 -7.97
C SER A 38 -2.58 -13.27 -7.37
N CYS A 39 -2.50 -11.96 -7.66
CA CYS A 39 -1.57 -11.02 -6.97
C CYS A 39 -1.55 -11.16 -5.43
N PHE A 40 -2.56 -11.83 -4.89
CA PHE A 40 -2.92 -12.03 -3.49
C PHE A 40 -2.46 -13.37 -2.89
N GLY A 41 -1.85 -14.28 -3.67
CA GLY A 41 -1.66 -15.67 -3.22
C GLY A 41 -0.63 -15.92 -2.12
N ASN A 42 0.35 -15.03 -1.92
CA ASN A 42 1.51 -15.26 -1.05
C ASN A 42 1.93 -14.05 -0.20
N LEU A 43 1.17 -12.96 -0.19
CA LEU A 43 1.55 -11.75 0.55
C LEU A 43 1.17 -11.81 2.03
N LEU A 44 0.18 -12.63 2.38
CA LEU A 44 -0.36 -12.75 3.75
C LEU A 44 -0.24 -14.18 4.26
N THR A 45 0.96 -14.78 4.15
CA THR A 45 1.23 -16.01 4.91
C THR A 45 1.02 -15.75 6.41
N PRO A 46 0.45 -16.70 7.19
CA PRO A 46 -0.01 -16.48 8.57
C PRO A 46 1.14 -16.28 9.58
N THR A 47 2.37 -16.12 9.11
CA THR A 47 3.57 -15.94 9.92
C THR A 47 3.75 -14.51 10.42
N VAL A 48 2.91 -13.56 9.99
CA VAL A 48 3.00 -12.16 10.40
C VAL A 48 1.70 -11.72 11.07
N SER A 49 1.46 -12.26 12.28
CA SER A 49 0.47 -11.71 13.19
C SER A 49 0.68 -10.19 13.31
N GLY A 50 -0.27 -9.38 12.80
CA GLY A 50 -0.25 -7.93 12.92
C GLY A 50 -0.01 -7.10 11.65
N LYS A 51 0.12 -7.71 10.46
CA LYS A 51 0.21 -6.96 9.18
C LYS A 51 -1.10 -7.05 8.38
N ASP A 52 -2.04 -6.19 8.73
CA ASP A 52 -3.37 -5.99 8.13
C ASP A 52 -3.37 -5.03 6.91
N THR A 53 -2.20 -4.73 6.35
CA THR A 53 -2.04 -3.66 5.37
C THR A 53 -1.37 -4.20 4.11
N ILE A 54 -2.06 -4.03 2.99
CA ILE A 54 -1.51 -4.28 1.66
C ILE A 54 -1.17 -2.93 1.05
N PRO A 55 0.09 -2.46 1.14
CA PRO A 55 0.49 -1.20 0.52
C PRO A 55 0.36 -1.30 -1.00
N PHE A 56 -0.04 -0.22 -1.67
CA PHE A 56 -0.10 -0.18 -3.12
C PHE A 56 0.26 1.19 -3.72
N LEU A 57 0.56 1.18 -5.02
CA LEU A 57 0.81 2.34 -5.87
C LEU A 57 -0.36 2.52 -6.84
N LEU A 58 -0.68 3.78 -7.19
CA LEU A 58 -1.65 4.13 -8.22
C LEU A 58 -0.98 4.86 -9.37
N TYR A 59 -1.41 4.55 -10.60
CA TYR A 59 -0.90 5.17 -11.82
C TYR A 59 -2.03 5.87 -12.58
N ASP A 60 -1.80 7.14 -12.91
CA ASP A 60 -2.73 7.93 -13.71
C ASP A 60 -2.83 7.40 -15.15
N LYS A 61 -3.81 7.91 -15.92
CA LYS A 61 -4.02 7.52 -17.33
C LYS A 61 -2.83 7.79 -18.27
N LYS A 62 -1.85 8.58 -17.84
CA LYS A 62 -0.60 8.86 -18.58
C LYS A 62 0.55 7.94 -18.15
N GLY A 63 0.33 7.07 -17.17
CA GLY A 63 1.35 6.19 -16.59
C GLY A 63 2.19 6.85 -15.49
N GLY A 64 1.83 8.06 -15.05
CA GLY A 64 2.49 8.74 -13.95
C GLY A 64 2.06 8.17 -12.59
N LEU A 65 3.01 8.02 -11.67
CA LEU A 65 2.72 7.66 -10.29
C LEU A 65 1.94 8.78 -9.60
N PHE A 66 0.89 8.41 -8.90
CA PHE A 66 0.14 9.33 -8.06
C PHE A 66 0.88 9.55 -6.74
N SER A 67 1.23 10.80 -6.45
CA SER A 67 1.82 11.22 -5.17
C SER A 67 0.90 12.20 -4.45
N THR A 68 1.04 12.24 -3.12
CA THR A 68 0.33 13.19 -2.25
C THR A 68 1.20 13.54 -1.04
N PHE A 69 0.70 14.43 -0.18
CA PHE A 69 1.42 14.93 0.99
C PHE A 69 0.73 14.58 2.29
N GLY A 70 1.51 14.09 3.26
CA GLY A 70 1.10 13.90 4.65
C GLY A 70 1.66 14.99 5.56
N ASN A 71 0.98 15.25 6.67
CA ASN A 71 1.32 16.26 7.68
C ASN A 71 1.64 17.67 7.12
N VAL A 72 0.87 18.15 6.15
CA VAL A 72 1.08 19.48 5.56
C VAL A 72 0.97 20.55 6.65
N GLY A 73 2.03 21.34 6.80
CA GLY A 73 2.13 22.37 7.84
C GLY A 73 2.64 21.89 9.20
N GLY A 74 2.92 20.59 9.37
CA GLY A 74 3.55 20.05 10.58
C GLY A 74 2.69 20.19 11.83
N PHE A 75 1.37 19.99 11.70
CA PHE A 75 0.42 20.18 12.81
C PHE A 75 0.20 18.92 13.67
N SER A 76 0.65 17.76 13.21
CA SER A 76 0.57 16.48 13.93
C SER A 76 1.97 16.06 14.41
N ASP A 77 2.17 16.04 15.73
CA ASP A 77 3.39 15.60 16.42
C ASP A 77 4.70 16.23 15.90
N ASP A 78 5.84 15.65 16.27
CA ASP A 78 7.18 16.01 15.75
C ASP A 78 7.44 15.43 14.33
N MET A 79 6.39 15.00 13.62
CA MET A 79 6.51 14.39 12.31
C MET A 79 6.69 15.48 11.24
N GLN A 80 7.67 15.33 10.33
CA GLN A 80 7.83 16.29 9.24
C GLN A 80 6.76 16.09 8.16
N CYS A 81 6.34 17.17 7.48
CA CYS A 81 5.59 17.07 6.23
C CYS A 81 6.34 16.18 5.23
N PHE A 82 5.65 15.28 4.54
CA PHE A 82 6.27 14.34 3.63
C PHE A 82 5.45 14.12 2.36
N GLU A 83 6.14 13.80 1.26
CA GLU A 83 5.51 13.30 0.03
C GLU A 83 5.54 11.77 0.00
N SER A 84 4.43 11.14 -0.40
CA SER A 84 4.34 9.69 -0.54
C SER A 84 3.56 9.28 -1.78
N ILE A 85 3.97 8.15 -2.34
CA ILE A 85 3.31 7.42 -3.44
C ILE A 85 2.64 6.12 -2.94
N PHE A 86 2.71 5.86 -1.63
CA PHE A 86 2.28 4.59 -1.02
C PHE A 86 0.98 4.77 -0.26
N PHE A 87 0.02 3.89 -0.53
CA PHE A 87 -1.34 4.00 0.00
C PHE A 87 -1.79 2.70 0.65
N ARG A 88 -2.71 2.85 1.62
CA ARG A 88 -3.54 1.77 2.17
C ARG A 88 -5.01 2.14 1.92
N ALA A 89 -5.83 1.15 1.60
CA ALA A 89 -7.26 1.35 1.40
C ALA A 89 -7.98 1.29 2.76
N GLU A 90 -8.80 2.30 3.05
CA GLU A 90 -9.63 2.38 4.26
C GLU A 90 -11.09 2.05 3.95
N SER A 91 -11.64 2.64 2.88
CA SER A 91 -13.03 2.42 2.49
C SER A 91 -13.22 2.65 1.00
N LEU A 92 -14.27 2.04 0.43
CA LEU A 92 -14.65 2.18 -0.96
C LEU A 92 -16.16 2.30 -1.08
N LYS A 93 -16.63 3.29 -1.81
CA LYS A 93 -18.04 3.46 -2.17
C LYS A 93 -18.16 4.03 -3.57
N ASP A 94 -18.86 3.33 -4.46
CA ASP A 94 -19.12 3.77 -5.83
C ASP A 94 -17.83 4.17 -6.60
N CYS A 95 -16.74 3.40 -6.42
CA CYS A 95 -15.39 3.69 -6.95
C CYS A 95 -14.73 5.01 -6.47
N CYS A 96 -15.30 5.66 -5.44
CA CYS A 96 -14.62 6.66 -4.63
C CYS A 96 -14.01 5.96 -3.41
N ALA A 97 -12.71 6.10 -3.22
CA ALA A 97 -11.97 5.44 -2.15
C ALA A 97 -11.39 6.45 -1.16
N THR A 98 -11.53 6.14 0.13
CA THR A 98 -10.75 6.75 1.19
C THR A 98 -9.45 5.96 1.31
N LEU A 99 -8.32 6.63 1.10
CA LEU A 99 -6.99 6.02 1.22
C LEU A 99 -6.22 6.70 2.35
N SER A 100 -5.57 5.93 3.22
CA SER A 100 -4.55 6.47 4.12
C SER A 100 -3.20 6.54 3.41
N ILE A 101 -2.46 7.60 3.71
CA ILE A 101 -1.13 7.86 3.17
C ILE A 101 -0.13 7.10 4.05
N LEU A 102 0.63 6.18 3.47
CA LEU A 102 1.67 5.48 4.20
C LEU A 102 2.94 6.34 4.23
N ARG A 103 3.53 6.50 5.40
CA ARG A 103 4.75 7.28 5.61
C ARG A 103 5.96 6.46 5.22
N PRO A 104 6.75 6.87 4.21
CA PRO A 104 8.01 6.21 3.90
C PRO A 104 9.08 6.61 4.92
N VAL A 105 9.86 5.63 5.37
CA VAL A 105 10.94 5.81 6.34
C VAL A 105 12.24 5.18 5.85
N ASP A 106 13.36 5.72 6.33
CA ASP A 106 14.68 5.14 6.14
C ASP A 106 14.95 3.98 7.13
N ILE A 107 16.15 3.40 7.08
CA ILE A 107 16.54 2.29 7.97
C ILE A 107 16.59 2.68 9.45
N LYS A 108 16.64 3.97 9.78
CA LYS A 108 16.65 4.51 11.14
C LYS A 108 15.23 4.83 11.64
N GLY A 109 14.24 4.84 10.75
CA GLY A 109 12.88 5.28 11.04
C GLY A 109 12.66 6.77 10.81
N ASP A 110 13.63 7.47 10.20
CA ASP A 110 13.48 8.88 9.87
C ASP A 110 12.54 9.04 8.67
N THR A 111 11.68 10.07 8.70
CA THR A 111 10.69 10.33 7.64
C THR A 111 11.37 10.75 6.33
N LEU A 112 10.95 10.14 5.23
CA LEU A 112 11.40 10.46 3.87
C LEU A 112 10.27 11.09 3.06
N SER A 113 10.63 11.77 1.97
CA SER A 113 9.69 12.12 0.90
C SER A 113 10.06 11.32 -0.34
N VAL A 114 9.19 10.38 -0.74
CA VAL A 114 9.48 9.42 -1.81
C VAL A 114 8.53 9.63 -2.98
N CYS A 115 9.09 10.05 -4.11
CA CYS A 115 8.38 10.20 -5.39
C CYS A 115 8.74 9.10 -6.40
N HIS A 116 9.68 8.21 -6.07
CA HIS A 116 10.09 7.06 -6.89
C HIS A 116 10.21 5.79 -6.04
N PRO A 117 9.59 4.66 -6.42
CA PRO A 117 9.55 3.45 -5.58
C PRO A 117 10.91 2.77 -5.38
N CYS A 118 11.90 3.10 -6.22
CA CYS A 118 13.28 2.62 -6.10
C CYS A 118 14.23 3.66 -5.48
N ASP A 119 13.73 4.57 -4.66
CA ASP A 119 14.57 5.48 -3.89
C ASP A 119 15.57 4.69 -3.02
N PRO A 120 16.88 5.01 -3.06
CA PRO A 120 17.90 4.23 -2.37
C PRO A 120 17.80 4.30 -0.83
N ASP A 121 17.19 5.36 -0.29
CA ASP A 121 17.07 5.57 1.15
C ASP A 121 15.77 4.96 1.70
N PHE A 122 14.81 4.62 0.83
CA PHE A 122 13.54 3.99 1.21
C PHE A 122 13.75 2.58 1.78
N PHE A 123 13.35 2.39 3.04
CA PHE A 123 13.49 1.11 3.74
C PHE A 123 12.14 0.44 4.04
N GLY A 124 11.17 1.21 4.50
CA GLY A 124 9.88 0.70 4.97
C GLY A 124 8.80 1.76 4.99
N LEU A 125 7.61 1.33 5.39
CA LEU A 125 6.39 2.12 5.48
C LEU A 125 5.84 2.07 6.89
N GLU A 126 5.26 3.17 7.34
CA GLU A 126 4.49 3.24 8.57
C GLU A 126 3.09 3.76 8.30
N LYS A 127 2.12 3.29 9.10
CA LYS A 127 0.74 3.75 9.02
C LYS A 127 0.63 5.19 9.51
N THR A 128 -0.30 5.94 8.94
CA THR A 128 -0.65 7.27 9.42
C THR A 128 -2.16 7.46 9.39
N ASP A 129 -2.63 8.48 10.11
CA ASP A 129 -4.02 8.91 10.10
C ASP A 129 -4.32 9.97 9.01
N PHE A 130 -3.36 10.24 8.12
CA PHE A 130 -3.57 11.17 7.00
C PHE A 130 -4.29 10.46 5.88
N CYS A 131 -5.54 10.87 5.61
CA CYS A 131 -6.36 10.28 4.56
C CYS A 131 -6.64 11.24 3.41
N ILE A 132 -6.88 10.67 2.24
CA ILE A 132 -7.33 11.36 1.03
C ILE A 132 -8.53 10.63 0.42
N GLU A 133 -9.38 11.38 -0.28
CA GLU A 133 -10.47 10.84 -1.09
C GLU A 133 -10.05 10.86 -2.55
N VAL A 134 -10.19 9.72 -3.24
CA VAL A 134 -9.82 9.59 -4.65
C VAL A 134 -10.91 8.94 -5.47
N ASP A 135 -11.13 9.46 -6.67
CA ASP A 135 -11.92 8.78 -7.70
C ASP A 135 -11.01 7.76 -8.42
N LEU A 136 -11.28 6.47 -8.20
CA LEU A 136 -10.46 5.41 -8.78
C LEU A 136 -10.56 5.36 -10.32
N THR A 137 -11.59 5.96 -10.92
CA THR A 137 -11.75 6.05 -12.38
C THR A 137 -10.75 7.00 -13.04
N CYS A 138 -10.00 7.77 -12.24
CA CYS A 138 -8.87 8.59 -12.70
C CYS A 138 -7.59 7.79 -12.97
N PHE A 139 -7.49 6.56 -12.46
CA PHE A 139 -6.29 5.73 -12.56
C PHE A 139 -6.47 4.62 -13.60
N CYS A 140 -5.37 4.18 -14.21
CA CYS A 140 -5.38 3.10 -15.20
C CYS A 140 -4.64 1.84 -14.73
N ALA A 141 -3.84 1.95 -13.68
CA ALA A 141 -3.15 0.81 -13.10
C ALA A 141 -2.97 0.97 -11.59
N ILE A 142 -2.85 -0.17 -10.93
CA ILE A 142 -2.59 -0.33 -9.51
C ILE A 142 -1.51 -1.40 -9.36
N GLN A 143 -0.58 -1.20 -8.43
CA GLN A 143 0.44 -2.20 -8.09
C GLN A 143 0.44 -2.45 -6.59
N CYS A 144 0.03 -3.65 -6.20
CA CYS A 144 0.18 -4.11 -4.82
C CYS A 144 1.65 -4.36 -4.49
N LEU A 145 2.04 -4.03 -3.27
CA LEU A 145 3.37 -4.23 -2.72
C LEU A 145 3.30 -5.20 -1.54
N SER A 146 4.47 -5.65 -1.08
CA SER A 146 4.54 -6.60 0.04
C SER A 146 4.10 -5.96 1.36
N PRO A 147 3.19 -6.58 2.13
CA PRO A 147 2.89 -6.20 3.50
C PRO A 147 4.14 -6.14 4.39
N GLU A 148 5.20 -6.89 4.05
CA GLU A 148 6.47 -6.85 4.77
C GLU A 148 7.13 -5.47 4.80
N LEU A 149 6.79 -4.57 3.87
CA LEU A 149 7.26 -3.19 3.86
C LEU A 149 6.68 -2.38 5.02
N VAL A 150 5.49 -2.73 5.51
CA VAL A 150 4.83 -2.03 6.62
C VAL A 150 5.43 -2.48 7.94
N ASP A 151 5.78 -1.51 8.80
CA ASP A 151 6.42 -1.71 10.10
C ASP A 151 7.62 -2.66 10.00
N ARG A 152 8.43 -2.46 8.95
CA ARG A 152 9.59 -3.28 8.67
C ARG A 152 10.65 -3.07 9.75
N ALA A 153 11.01 -4.13 10.47
CA ALA A 153 12.12 -4.08 11.42
C ALA A 153 13.47 -4.16 10.68
N ALA A 154 14.42 -3.30 11.07
CA ALA A 154 15.81 -3.48 10.67
C ALA A 154 16.37 -4.72 11.38
N ASP A 155 16.73 -5.75 10.60
CA ASP A 155 17.41 -6.93 11.13
C ASP A 155 18.71 -6.49 11.81
N LYS A 156 18.77 -6.61 13.15
CA LYS A 156 20.02 -6.55 13.91
C LYS A 156 20.81 -7.83 13.64
N LYS A 157 21.32 -8.03 12.43
CA LYS A 157 22.24 -9.15 12.18
C LYS A 157 23.51 -8.93 13.01
N HIS A 158 23.64 -9.78 14.01
CA HIS A 158 24.76 -9.97 14.92
C HIS A 158 26.13 -9.61 14.30
N HIS A 159 26.72 -8.51 14.77
CA HIS A 159 28.17 -8.36 14.78
C HIS A 159 28.76 -9.33 15.80
N HIS A 160 28.79 -10.63 15.50
CA HIS A 160 29.74 -11.52 16.15
C HIS A 160 31.11 -11.28 15.50
N HIS A 161 31.91 -10.49 16.21
CA HIS A 161 33.35 -10.45 16.10
C HIS A 161 33.93 -11.87 15.96
N ASN A 162 34.63 -12.14 14.86
CA ASN A 162 35.72 -13.10 14.88
C ASN A 162 37.01 -12.30 15.11
N GLY A 163 37.49 -12.35 16.35
CA GLY A 163 38.90 -12.16 16.70
C GLY A 163 39.63 -13.49 16.67
#